data_AF-A0A4Q2ZVU2-F1
#
_entry.id   AF-A0A4Q2ZVU2-F1
#
_cell.length_a   1.000
_cell.length_b   1.000
_cell.length_c   1.000
_cell.angle_alpha   90.00
_cell.angle_beta   90.00
_cell.angle_gamma   90.00
#
_symmetry.space_group_name_H-M   'P 1'
#
loop_
_entity.id
_entity.type
_entity.pdbx_description
1 polymer ?
#
loop_
_entity_poly.entity_id
_entity_poly.type
_entity_poly.pdbx_seq_one_letter_code
_entity_poly.pdbx_strand_id
1 'polypeptide(L)'
;MSKTSRPAFSRNDLFRRLNAPYRVVFIDDESLEEVASYRLTMRQLYIVMSTGLVVSLLVIVTLLLLTPLKYYIPGYGNDKARMQVIKLKQNVDSLSDLVAAQNAYEENIRKVITGETPVKRDTAMLDVKQVRKEAMNSLLPMPEIKKDVIQTIKQENRKAKKNKKQNGQS
;
A
#
# COMPACT_ATOMS: atom_id res chain seq x y z
N MET A 1 79.03 25.98 13.66
CA MET A 1 77.61 26.27 13.33
C MET A 1 77.03 25.04 12.62
N SER A 2 76.41 24.11 13.36
CA SER A 2 75.83 22.89 12.79
C SER A 2 74.43 23.18 12.24
N LYS A 3 74.26 23.08 10.93
CA LYS A 3 72.93 23.14 10.28
C LYS A 3 72.13 21.91 10.68
N THR A 4 71.06 22.12 11.44
CA THR A 4 70.05 21.10 11.70
C THR A 4 69.08 21.06 10.52
N SER A 5 69.21 20.03 9.67
CA SER A 5 68.27 19.75 8.59
C SER A 5 66.94 19.28 9.18
N ARG A 6 65.86 20.03 8.93
CA ARG A 6 64.50 19.65 9.36
C ARG A 6 64.03 18.43 8.56
N PRO A 7 63.45 17.40 9.20
CA PRO A 7 62.92 16.26 8.45
C PRO A 7 61.69 16.70 7.64
N ALA A 8 61.81 16.69 6.32
CA ALA A 8 60.66 16.81 5.43
C ALA A 8 59.93 15.46 5.39
N PHE A 9 58.66 15.43 5.83
CA PHE A 9 57.84 14.22 5.76
C PHE A 9 57.47 13.92 4.30
N SER A 10 58.20 13.00 3.67
CA SER A 10 57.80 12.43 2.39
C SER A 10 56.65 11.44 2.58
N ARG A 11 55.63 11.48 1.71
CA ARG A 11 54.49 10.54 1.76
C ARG A 11 54.96 9.09 1.74
N ASN A 12 56.04 8.79 1.03
CA ASN A 12 56.59 7.44 0.90
C ASN A 12 57.14 6.93 2.24
N ASP A 13 57.70 7.81 3.09
CA ASP A 13 58.18 7.42 4.42
C ASP A 13 57.03 7.11 5.39
N LEU A 14 55.89 7.82 5.25
CA LEU A 14 54.67 7.53 6.03
C LEU A 14 54.07 6.17 5.64
N PHE A 15 53.95 5.86 4.34
CA PHE A 15 53.48 4.56 3.88
C PHE A 15 54.43 3.42 4.27
N ARG A 16 55.76 3.67 4.27
CA ARG A 16 56.76 2.69 4.71
C ARG A 16 56.63 2.39 6.21
N ARG A 17 56.36 3.40 7.03
CA ARG A 17 56.10 3.25 8.47
C ARG A 17 54.78 2.54 8.76
N LEU A 18 53.72 2.79 8.00
CA LEU A 18 52.41 2.17 8.19
C LEU A 18 52.35 0.69 7.77
N ASN A 19 53.20 0.31 6.81
CA ASN A 19 53.34 -1.08 6.36
C ASN A 19 54.35 -1.89 7.20
N ALA A 20 54.94 -1.31 8.24
CA ALA A 20 55.83 -2.04 9.13
C ALA A 20 55.06 -3.21 9.79
N PRO A 21 55.61 -4.43 9.81
CA PRO A 21 54.97 -5.57 10.45
C PRO A 21 55.09 -5.43 11.96
N TYR A 22 53.95 -5.30 12.65
CA TYR A 22 53.89 -5.35 14.11
C TYR A 22 53.52 -6.77 14.54
N ARG A 23 54.16 -7.26 15.62
CA ARG A 23 53.83 -8.54 16.23
C ARG A 23 52.98 -8.27 17.46
N VAL A 24 51.75 -8.78 17.46
CA VAL A 24 50.90 -8.82 18.65
C VAL A 24 50.98 -10.23 19.20
N VAL A 25 51.38 -10.36 20.46
CA VAL A 25 51.48 -11.64 21.17
C VAL A 25 50.48 -11.59 22.34
N PHE A 26 49.66 -12.62 22.45
CA PHE A 26 48.81 -12.88 23.60
C PHE A 26 49.53 -13.92 24.45
N ILE A 27 49.89 -13.52 25.67
CA ILE A 27 50.58 -14.36 26.66
C ILE A 27 49.58 -14.63 27.77
N ASP A 28 49.49 -15.89 28.20
CA ASP A 28 48.74 -16.26 29.38
C ASP A 28 49.48 -15.82 30.65
N ASP A 29 48.81 -15.13 31.56
CA ASP A 29 49.46 -14.49 32.73
C ASP A 29 49.90 -15.52 33.78
N GLU A 30 49.25 -16.69 33.83
CA GLU A 30 49.50 -17.72 34.84
C GLU A 30 50.61 -18.70 34.41
N SER A 31 50.64 -19.06 33.12
CA SER A 31 51.61 -20.01 32.56
C SER A 31 52.76 -19.34 31.81
N LEU A 32 52.66 -18.04 31.50
CA LEU A 32 53.57 -17.29 30.64
C LEU A 32 53.78 -17.93 29.25
N GLU A 33 52.88 -18.82 28.84
CA GLU A 33 52.92 -19.43 27.51
C GLU A 33 52.32 -18.49 26.46
N GLU A 34 52.93 -18.46 25.27
CA GLU A 34 52.42 -17.71 24.13
C GLU A 34 51.21 -18.44 23.53
N VAL A 35 50.00 -18.01 23.91
CA VAL A 35 48.75 -18.64 23.45
C VAL A 35 48.44 -18.32 21.99
N ALA A 36 48.80 -17.11 21.53
CA ALA A 36 48.63 -16.73 20.13
C ALA A 36 49.57 -15.59 19.73
N SER A 37 50.23 -15.72 18.57
CA SER A 37 51.01 -14.64 17.96
C SER A 37 50.52 -14.30 16.55
N TYR A 38 50.13 -13.04 16.34
CA TYR A 38 49.66 -12.53 15.05
C TYR A 38 50.58 -11.42 14.54
N ARG A 39 50.96 -11.53 13.26
CA ARG A 39 51.71 -10.46 12.56
C ARG A 39 50.70 -9.59 11.81
N LEU A 40 50.32 -8.47 12.42
CA LEU A 40 49.36 -7.53 11.87
C LEU A 40 50.10 -6.27 11.41
N THR A 41 49.90 -5.87 10.16
CA THR A 41 50.31 -4.54 9.69
C THR A 41 49.22 -3.52 10.02
N MET A 42 49.59 -2.25 10.27
CA MET A 42 48.59 -1.20 10.55
C MET A 42 47.58 -1.04 9.39
N ARG A 43 47.99 -1.38 8.16
CA ARG A 43 47.12 -1.46 6.99
C ARG A 43 46.03 -2.51 7.10
N GLN A 44 46.33 -3.72 7.58
CA GLN A 44 45.32 -4.78 7.76
C GLN A 44 44.28 -4.38 8.82
N LEU A 45 44.73 -3.79 9.93
CA LEU A 45 43.83 -3.25 10.94
C LEU A 45 42.89 -2.17 10.37
N TYR A 46 43.42 -1.26 9.55
CA TYR A 46 42.62 -0.24 8.87
C TYR A 46 41.57 -0.86 7.94
N ILE A 47 41.92 -1.89 7.16
CA ILE A 47 40.98 -2.59 6.27
C ILE A 47 39.87 -3.30 7.09
N VAL A 48 40.21 -3.98 8.18
CA VAL A 48 39.22 -4.65 9.05
C VAL A 48 38.27 -3.63 9.68
N MET A 49 38.80 -2.52 10.22
CA MET A 49 37.96 -1.44 10.77
C MET A 49 37.05 -0.82 9.71
N SER A 50 37.60 -0.54 8.52
CA SER A 50 36.84 0.06 7.41
C SER A 50 35.73 -0.86 6.93
N THR A 51 36.04 -2.14 6.69
CA THR A 51 35.04 -3.14 6.26
C THR A 51 34.00 -3.40 7.34
N GLY A 52 34.40 -3.47 8.62
CA GLY A 52 33.48 -3.61 9.75
C GLY A 52 32.51 -2.44 9.85
N LEU A 53 32.98 -1.21 9.63
CA LEU A 53 32.13 -0.02 9.60
C LEU A 53 31.13 -0.07 8.44
N VAL A 54 31.60 -0.39 7.22
CA VAL A 54 30.72 -0.51 6.04
C VAL A 54 29.67 -1.60 6.24
N VAL A 55 30.06 -2.77 6.75
CA VAL A 55 29.12 -3.86 7.05
C VAL A 55 28.13 -3.45 8.13
N SER A 56 28.59 -2.80 9.21
CA SER A 56 27.70 -2.30 10.27
C SER A 56 26.66 -1.31 9.72
N LEU A 57 27.08 -0.37 8.87
CA LEU A 57 26.16 0.56 8.21
C LEU A 57 25.17 -0.17 7.29
N LEU A 58 25.62 -1.14 6.51
CA LEU A 58 24.74 -1.95 5.66
C LEU A 58 23.71 -2.72 6.49
N VAL A 59 24.14 -3.30 7.60
CA VAL A 59 23.25 -3.99 8.54
C VAL A 59 22.25 -3.00 9.12
N ILE A 60 22.69 -1.83 9.61
CA ILE A 60 21.80 -0.79 10.16
C ILE A 60 20.78 -0.34 9.12
N VAL A 61 21.20 -0.05 7.88
CA VAL A 61 20.30 0.38 6.80
C VAL A 61 19.30 -0.72 6.43
N THR A 62 19.77 -1.97 6.33
CA THR A 62 18.90 -3.14 6.13
C THR A 62 17.91 -3.29 7.27
N LEU A 63 18.35 -3.08 8.51
CA LEU A 63 17.52 -3.12 9.69
C LEU A 63 16.52 -1.96 9.73
N LEU A 64 16.86 -0.76 9.25
CA LEU A 64 15.93 0.37 9.14
C LEU A 64 14.88 0.18 8.04
N LEU A 65 15.23 -0.54 6.97
CA LEU A 65 14.27 -0.93 5.95
C LEU A 65 13.34 -2.03 6.48
N LEU A 66 13.90 -3.02 7.19
CA LEU A 66 13.15 -4.12 7.79
C LEU A 66 12.33 -3.70 9.02
N THR A 67 12.84 -2.73 9.79
CA THR A 67 12.20 -2.12 10.97
C THR A 67 11.56 -0.84 10.49
N PRO A 68 10.30 -0.88 10.07
CA PRO A 68 9.85 0.06 9.08
C PRO A 68 9.52 1.39 9.76
N LEU A 69 10.52 2.26 9.86
CA LEU A 69 10.42 3.60 10.43
C LEU A 69 9.38 4.46 9.70
N LYS A 70 9.07 4.10 8.43
CA LYS A 70 7.99 4.68 7.63
C LYS A 70 6.59 4.53 8.27
N TYR A 71 6.35 3.48 9.06
CA TYR A 71 5.08 3.37 9.81
C TYR A 71 5.09 4.19 11.10
N TYR A 72 6.27 4.66 11.54
CA TYR A 72 6.44 5.41 12.77
C TYR A 72 6.29 6.93 12.59
N ILE A 73 6.05 7.40 11.37
CA ILE A 73 5.55 8.76 11.10
C ILE A 73 4.04 8.62 10.80
N PRO A 74 3.18 8.70 11.83
CA PRO A 74 1.75 8.65 11.66
C PRO A 74 1.32 9.96 10.98
N GLY A 75 0.89 9.86 9.72
CA GLY A 75 0.54 11.00 8.85
C GLY A 75 0.95 10.80 7.39
N TYR A 76 2.00 10.02 7.12
CA TYR A 76 2.51 9.74 5.76
C TYR A 76 2.61 8.25 5.42
N GLY A 77 1.99 7.39 6.23
CA GLY A 77 2.05 5.94 6.04
C GLY A 77 0.89 5.22 6.72
N ASN A 78 -0.30 5.28 6.12
CA ASN A 78 -1.31 4.24 6.33
C ASN A 78 -2.46 4.41 5.33
N ASP A 79 -2.47 3.58 4.28
CA ASP A 79 -3.63 3.46 3.38
C ASP A 79 -4.92 3.14 4.15
N LYS A 80 -4.80 2.50 5.32
CA LYS A 80 -5.91 2.19 6.24
C LYS A 80 -6.52 3.43 6.92
N ALA A 81 -5.69 4.39 7.35
CA ALA A 81 -6.16 5.63 7.95
C ALA A 81 -6.89 6.49 6.91
N ARG A 82 -6.34 6.54 5.68
CA ARG A 82 -7.02 7.16 4.54
C ARG A 82 -8.34 6.46 4.22
N MET A 83 -8.38 5.12 4.25
CA MET A 83 -9.62 4.37 4.03
C MET A 83 -10.70 4.63 5.09
N GLN A 84 -10.31 4.79 6.36
CA GLN A 84 -11.25 5.14 7.43
C GLN A 84 -11.76 6.56 7.31
N VAL A 85 -10.89 7.52 6.97
CA VAL A 85 -11.30 8.91 6.69
C VAL A 85 -12.25 8.96 5.49
N ILE A 86 -11.99 8.17 4.44
CA ILE A 86 -12.88 8.08 3.27
C ILE A 86 -14.25 7.50 3.67
N LYS A 87 -14.30 6.40 4.43
CA LYS A 87 -15.57 5.81 4.88
C LYS A 87 -16.36 6.74 5.81
N LEU A 88 -15.66 7.41 6.72
CA LEU A 88 -16.29 8.35 7.65
C LEU A 88 -16.85 9.56 6.88
N LYS A 89 -16.11 10.09 5.91
CA LYS A 89 -16.58 11.16 5.03
C LYS A 89 -17.86 10.75 4.27
N GLN A 90 -17.87 9.55 3.68
CA GLN A 90 -19.06 9.02 2.98
C GLN A 90 -20.29 8.93 3.89
N ASN A 91 -20.11 8.47 5.13
CA ASN A 91 -21.22 8.38 6.09
C ASN A 91 -21.73 9.76 6.53
N VAL A 92 -20.83 10.72 6.73
CA VAL A 92 -21.19 12.10 7.07
C VAL A 92 -21.92 12.78 5.91
N ASP A 93 -21.46 12.60 4.67
CA ASP A 93 -22.12 13.12 3.47
C ASP A 93 -23.55 12.54 3.36
N SER A 94 -23.71 11.23 3.57
CA SER A 94 -25.04 10.58 3.54
C SER A 94 -25.98 11.09 4.63
N LEU A 95 -25.45 11.38 5.81
CA LEU A 95 -26.24 11.91 6.93
C LEU A 95 -26.61 13.38 6.69
N SER A 96 -25.70 14.16 6.10
CA SER A 96 -25.93 15.55 5.71
C SER A 96 -27.12 15.66 4.74
N ASP A 97 -27.20 14.77 3.75
CA ASP A 97 -28.31 14.74 2.79
C ASP A 97 -29.66 14.46 3.48
N LEU A 98 -29.68 13.52 4.42
CA LEU A 98 -30.88 13.19 5.19
C LEU A 98 -31.34 14.37 6.07
N VAL A 99 -30.39 15.06 6.71
CA VAL A 99 -30.67 16.25 7.52
C VAL A 99 -31.19 17.40 6.64
N ALA A 100 -30.62 17.60 5.45
CA ALA A 100 -31.09 18.62 4.52
C ALA A 100 -32.54 18.36 4.06
N ALA A 101 -32.89 17.10 3.79
CA ALA A 101 -34.26 16.72 3.45
C ALA A 101 -35.24 16.92 4.61
N GLN A 102 -34.83 16.62 5.86
CA GLN A 102 -35.64 16.89 7.04
C GLN A 102 -35.88 18.39 7.24
N ASN A 103 -34.85 19.22 7.10
CA ASN A 103 -34.99 20.68 7.21
C ASN A 103 -35.95 21.24 6.15
N ALA A 104 -35.87 20.75 4.91
CA ALA A 104 -36.79 21.16 3.85
C ALA A 104 -38.24 20.72 4.14
N TYR A 105 -38.42 19.54 4.73
CA TYR A 105 -39.74 19.07 5.13
C TYR A 105 -40.34 19.90 6.27
N GLU A 106 -39.56 20.23 7.29
CA GLU A 106 -39.97 21.14 8.37
C GLU A 106 -40.32 22.53 7.83
N GLU A 107 -39.52 23.06 6.91
CA GLU A 107 -39.78 24.34 6.27
C GLU A 107 -41.06 24.32 5.43
N ASN A 108 -41.31 23.23 4.70
CA ASN A 108 -42.52 23.05 3.91
C ASN A 108 -43.77 22.92 4.80
N ILE A 109 -43.70 22.16 5.89
CA ILE A 109 -44.79 22.10 6.88
C ILE A 109 -45.04 23.50 7.45
N ARG A 110 -43.99 24.20 7.87
CA ARG A 110 -44.11 25.55 8.40
C ARG A 110 -44.81 26.48 7.41
N LYS A 111 -44.39 26.47 6.13
CA LYS A 111 -44.98 27.27 5.04
C LYS A 111 -46.45 26.95 4.79
N VAL A 112 -46.82 25.67 4.83
CA VAL A 112 -48.21 25.21 4.67
C VAL A 112 -49.08 25.68 5.84
N ILE A 113 -48.58 25.58 7.07
CA ILE A 113 -49.30 26.04 8.28
C ILE A 113 -49.42 27.56 8.32
N THR A 114 -48.40 28.30 7.88
CA THR A 114 -48.43 29.77 7.80
C THR A 114 -49.21 30.30 6.60
N GLY A 115 -49.76 29.42 5.74
CA GLY A 115 -50.66 29.79 4.64
C GLY A 115 -49.98 30.42 3.42
N GLU A 116 -48.65 30.40 3.35
CA GLU A 116 -47.89 30.95 2.23
C GLU A 116 -47.73 29.87 1.16
N THR A 117 -48.68 29.79 0.22
CA THR A 117 -48.57 28.90 -0.93
C THR A 117 -48.70 29.65 -2.26
N PRO A 118 -47.84 29.30 -3.21
CA PRO A 118 -48.36 28.76 -4.45
C PRO A 118 -47.92 27.29 -4.56
N VAL A 119 -48.75 26.39 -4.04
CA VAL A 119 -48.62 24.95 -4.32
C VAL A 119 -48.91 24.79 -5.80
N LYS A 120 -47.88 24.58 -6.61
CA LYS A 120 -48.06 24.02 -7.97
C LYS A 120 -48.63 22.62 -7.78
N ARG A 121 -49.95 22.51 -7.96
CA ARG A 121 -50.66 21.24 -8.02
C ARG A 121 -50.13 20.46 -9.23
N ASP A 122 -49.72 19.22 -9.04
CA ASP A 122 -49.37 18.25 -10.10
C ASP A 122 -50.58 17.81 -10.95
N THR A 123 -51.52 18.74 -11.20
CA THR A 123 -52.60 18.58 -12.17
C THR A 123 -52.26 19.33 -13.46
N ALA A 124 -50.97 19.47 -13.77
CA ALA A 124 -50.54 19.80 -15.12
C ALA A 124 -50.78 18.56 -15.98
N MET A 125 -51.82 18.65 -16.80
CA MET A 125 -52.33 17.63 -17.72
C MET A 125 -51.22 16.76 -18.33
N LEU A 126 -51.27 15.45 -18.05
CA LEU A 126 -50.45 14.45 -18.71
C LEU A 126 -50.75 14.47 -20.22
N ASP A 127 -49.77 14.87 -21.05
CA ASP A 127 -49.86 14.74 -22.50
C ASP A 127 -49.83 13.25 -22.88
N VAL A 128 -51.02 12.72 -23.19
CA VAL A 128 -51.29 11.31 -23.52
C VAL A 128 -50.42 10.79 -24.68
N LYS A 129 -49.83 11.69 -25.49
CA LYS A 129 -48.92 11.31 -26.58
C LYS A 129 -47.56 10.79 -26.13
N GLN A 130 -47.00 11.24 -25.00
CA GLN A 130 -45.69 10.78 -24.54
C GLN A 130 -45.77 9.38 -23.91
N VAL A 131 -46.82 9.13 -23.11
CA VAL A 131 -47.08 7.83 -22.47
C VAL A 131 -47.26 6.70 -23.51
N ARG A 132 -47.91 6.97 -24.64
CA ARG A 132 -48.11 5.97 -25.71
C ARG A 132 -46.80 5.58 -26.41
N LYS A 133 -45.84 6.50 -26.57
CA LYS A 133 -44.55 6.19 -27.21
C LYS A 133 -43.68 5.29 -26.33
N GLU A 134 -43.67 5.55 -25.02
CA GLU A 134 -42.93 4.75 -24.05
C GLU A 134 -43.54 3.35 -23.87
N ALA A 135 -44.89 3.26 -23.84
CA ALA A 135 -45.58 1.97 -23.80
C ALA A 135 -45.29 1.12 -25.06
N MET A 136 -45.23 1.73 -26.25
CA MET A 136 -44.98 1.00 -27.50
C MET A 136 -43.54 0.49 -27.63
N ASN A 137 -42.56 1.19 -27.03
CA ASN A 137 -41.18 0.71 -26.92
C ASN A 137 -41.02 -0.41 -25.88
N SER A 138 -41.90 -0.47 -24.87
CA SER A 138 -41.92 -1.52 -23.85
C SER A 138 -42.63 -2.81 -24.32
N LEU A 139 -43.58 -2.69 -25.26
CA LEU A 139 -44.33 -3.82 -25.81
C LEU A 139 -43.57 -4.64 -26.87
N LEU A 140 -42.38 -4.20 -27.28
CA LEU A 140 -41.43 -5.06 -28.00
C LEU A 140 -40.32 -5.46 -27.02
N PRO A 141 -40.29 -6.72 -26.53
CA PRO A 141 -39.22 -7.16 -25.63
C PRO A 141 -37.88 -7.09 -26.37
N MET A 142 -37.04 -6.15 -25.92
CA MET A 142 -35.65 -5.96 -26.34
C MET A 142 -34.83 -7.25 -26.05
N PRO A 143 -33.88 -7.62 -26.92
CA PRO A 143 -33.55 -9.01 -27.28
C PRO A 143 -32.59 -9.79 -26.38
N GLU A 144 -32.22 -9.26 -25.20
CA GLU A 144 -31.20 -9.91 -24.36
C GLU A 144 -31.75 -11.12 -23.61
N ILE A 145 -32.96 -11.00 -23.04
CA ILE A 145 -33.55 -12.05 -22.20
C ILE A 145 -33.83 -13.33 -23.00
N LYS A 146 -34.15 -13.23 -24.30
CA LYS A 146 -34.39 -14.42 -25.14
C LYS A 146 -33.14 -15.27 -25.37
N LYS A 147 -31.94 -14.67 -25.44
CA LYS A 147 -30.71 -15.41 -25.76
C LYS A 147 -30.24 -16.24 -24.58
N ASP A 148 -30.28 -15.67 -23.38
CA ASP A 148 -29.82 -16.35 -22.16
C ASP A 148 -30.75 -17.49 -21.76
N VAL A 149 -32.07 -17.28 -21.88
CA VAL A 149 -33.06 -18.33 -21.58
C VAL A 149 -32.95 -19.49 -22.58
N ILE A 150 -32.77 -19.22 -23.88
CA ILE A 150 -32.63 -20.27 -24.91
C ILE A 150 -31.32 -21.06 -24.73
N GLN A 151 -30.22 -20.40 -24.33
CA GLN A 151 -28.96 -21.10 -24.05
C GLN A 151 -29.06 -21.99 -22.81
N THR A 152 -29.71 -21.50 -21.76
CA THR A 152 -29.94 -22.23 -20.51
C THR A 152 -30.78 -23.49 -20.76
N ILE A 153 -31.89 -23.37 -21.49
CA ILE A 153 -32.76 -24.50 -21.86
C ILE A 153 -32.03 -25.52 -22.76
N LYS A 154 -31.14 -25.06 -23.65
CA LYS A 154 -30.36 -25.96 -24.54
C LYS A 154 -29.30 -26.77 -23.78
N GLN A 155 -28.70 -26.19 -22.74
CA GLN A 155 -27.72 -26.87 -21.89
C GLN A 155 -28.38 -27.92 -20.99
N GLU A 156 -29.53 -27.61 -20.41
CA GLU A 156 -30.32 -28.53 -19.59
C GLU A 156 -30.72 -29.78 -20.39
N ASN A 157 -31.24 -29.59 -21.61
CA ASN A 157 -31.61 -30.68 -22.51
C ASN A 157 -30.42 -31.54 -22.98
N ARG A 158 -29.21 -30.95 -23.13
CA ARG A 158 -27.99 -31.71 -23.46
C ARG A 158 -27.51 -32.59 -22.31
N LYS A 159 -27.69 -32.14 -21.06
CA LYS A 159 -27.36 -32.93 -19.86
C LYS A 159 -28.34 -34.09 -19.67
N ALA A 160 -29.64 -33.85 -19.89
CA ALA A 160 -30.67 -34.90 -19.84
C ALA A 160 -30.45 -36.01 -20.91
N LYS A 161 -29.98 -35.65 -22.12
CA LYS A 161 -29.66 -36.63 -23.16
C LYS A 161 -28.38 -37.45 -22.88
N LYS A 162 -27.40 -36.91 -22.14
CA LYS A 162 -26.20 -37.67 -21.73
C LYS A 162 -26.51 -38.69 -20.64
N ASN A 163 -27.36 -38.33 -19.67
CA ASN A 163 -27.71 -39.23 -18.57
C ASN A 163 -28.58 -40.42 -19.03
N LYS A 164 -29.38 -40.25 -20.09
CA LYS A 164 -30.16 -41.34 -20.70
C LYS A 164 -29.32 -42.33 -21.52
N LYS A 165 -28.06 -42.04 -21.83
CA LYS A 165 -27.18 -42.88 -22.66
C LYS A 165 -26.15 -43.70 -21.86
N GLN A 166 -26.00 -43.45 -20.56
CA GLN A 166 -25.10 -44.22 -19.68
C GLN A 166 -25.82 -45.26 -18.80
N ASN A 167 -27.14 -45.17 -18.62
CA ASN A 167 -27.90 -46.13 -17.81
C ASN A 167 -28.65 -47.19 -18.64
N GLY A 168 -28.05 -47.61 -19.77
CA GLY A 168 -28.70 -48.52 -20.71
C GLY A 168 -27.73 -49.34 -21.56
N GLN A 169 -26.61 -49.82 -20.99
CA GLN A 169 -25.85 -50.97 -21.51
C GLN A 169 -24.87 -51.53 -20.48
N SER A 170 -25.34 -52.47 -19.67
CA SER A 170 -24.72 -53.77 -19.45
C SER A 170 -25.84 -54.78 -19.25
#